data_AF-A0A225MYD0-F1
#
_entry.id   AF-A0A225MYD0-F1
#
_cell.length_a   1.000
_cell.length_b   1.000
_cell.length_c   1.000
_cell.angle_alpha   90.00
_cell.angle_beta   90.00
_cell.angle_gamma   90.00
#
_symmetry.space_group_name_H-M   'P 1'
#
loop_
_entity.id
_entity.type
_entity.pdbx_description
1 polymer ?
#
loop_
_entity_poly.entity_id
_entity_poly.type
_entity_poly.pdbx_seq_one_letter_code
_entity_poly.pdbx_strand_id
1 'polypeptide(L)'
;MDPAGLRVVVREPARMSAIVTTLHKSLYGGFAGRITVSLLGVAMTLLLLGGIVLHPRRWAACARLRIRGGWRTLAADAHKFIGLWLFPLLLLISVTGVFSGLGALGTMTLSRAVFPGGMPQAMSELMAAPTIRPAGHPAVMPSLNERVSRHQLAHPAFRLETVTLQSWGDANATLTLAGTEPGQLSTALFEKYQYRAGDGQLLRHASMAGRGMWLRAFIAIQPLHFAQYGGALVTLLHFVGGLAAALLTASGILMWLARRQSQDQQVATVHAAALGTCGGLLCAIALLMFVTSALPASFPAKPEIQQMVFWVVWAAFAVLSPLPAYRRHGVTIIAAVSGPGFLLAGAIDLVCSAGLAWSAQAPALVIDVFLLLAGGGLCSLAGKLRARAYPFTTLFPQGSADDTISS
;
A
#
# COMPACT_ATOMS: atom_id res chain seq x y z
N MET A 1 -15.97 9.94 -18.05
CA MET A 1 -16.92 10.94 -18.58
C MET A 1 -18.31 10.49 -18.15
N ASP A 2 -19.17 11.43 -17.76
CA ASP A 2 -20.61 11.17 -17.60
C ASP A 2 -21.22 10.97 -19.01
N PRO A 3 -22.01 9.92 -19.26
CA PRO A 3 -22.64 9.69 -20.56
C PRO A 3 -23.57 10.81 -21.03
N ALA A 4 -24.01 11.74 -20.16
CA ALA A 4 -24.95 12.81 -20.51
C ALA A 4 -24.34 14.21 -20.70
N GLY A 5 -23.03 14.39 -20.53
CA GLY A 5 -22.43 15.70 -20.69
C GLY A 5 -20.91 15.65 -20.69
N LEU A 6 -20.29 16.41 -21.58
CA LEU A 6 -18.85 16.66 -21.71
C LEU A 6 -18.24 17.39 -20.47
N ARG A 7 -18.66 17.05 -19.26
CA ARG A 7 -17.93 17.39 -18.04
C ARG A 7 -16.85 16.33 -17.81
N VAL A 8 -15.60 16.78 -17.93
CA VAL A 8 -14.46 16.06 -17.38
C VAL A 8 -14.66 16.03 -15.87
N VAL A 9 -15.25 14.95 -15.36
CA VAL A 9 -15.25 14.68 -13.93
C VAL A 9 -13.81 14.31 -13.58
N VAL A 10 -13.01 15.31 -13.23
CA VAL A 10 -11.72 15.10 -12.57
C VAL A 10 -12.05 14.49 -11.23
N ARG A 11 -11.91 13.16 -11.13
CA ARG A 11 -12.08 12.45 -9.87
C ARG A 11 -10.81 12.71 -9.07
N GLU A 12 -10.80 13.76 -8.25
CA GLU A 12 -9.72 13.91 -7.28
C GLU A 12 -9.72 12.68 -6.37
N PRO A 13 -8.62 11.92 -6.28
CA PRO A 13 -8.54 10.82 -5.33
C PRO A 13 -8.83 11.38 -3.93
N ALA A 14 -9.68 10.69 -3.16
CA ALA A 14 -10.00 11.10 -1.80
C ALA A 14 -8.70 11.42 -1.05
N ARG A 15 -8.57 12.64 -0.52
CA ARG A 15 -7.33 13.23 0.02
C ARG A 15 -6.55 12.26 0.91
N MET A 16 -7.26 11.50 1.74
CA MET A 16 -6.67 10.56 2.69
C MET A 16 -6.18 9.24 2.06
N SER A 17 -6.84 8.75 1.01
CA SER A 17 -6.42 7.53 0.31
C SER A 17 -5.08 7.69 -0.42
N ALA A 18 -4.82 8.90 -0.94
CA ALA A 18 -3.56 9.26 -1.59
C ALA A 18 -2.38 9.22 -0.61
N ILE A 19 -2.61 9.60 0.65
CA ILE A 19 -1.58 9.53 1.70
C ILE A 19 -1.17 8.09 1.96
N VAL A 20 -2.13 7.21 2.20
CA VAL A 20 -1.86 5.79 2.49
C VAL A 20 -1.14 5.13 1.31
N THR A 21 -1.55 5.46 0.09
CA THR A 21 -0.90 4.96 -1.13
C THR A 21 0.55 5.45 -1.25
N THR A 22 0.81 6.72 -0.97
CA THR A 22 2.15 7.32 -1.02
C THR A 22 3.04 6.74 0.08
N LEU A 23 2.52 6.61 1.29
CA LEU A 23 3.19 5.97 2.42
C LEU A 23 3.60 4.53 2.08
N HIS A 24 2.67 3.72 1.56
CA HIS A 24 2.95 2.33 1.21
C HIS A 24 3.96 2.19 0.06
N LYS A 25 3.90 3.08 -0.93
CA LYS A 25 4.80 3.01 -2.10
C LYS A 25 6.21 3.53 -1.81
N SER A 26 6.33 4.59 -1.02
CA SER A 26 7.59 5.35 -0.92
C SER A 26 7.91 5.91 0.45
N LEU A 27 7.10 5.69 1.49
CA LEU A 27 7.30 6.31 2.81
C LEU A 27 7.54 7.83 2.74
N TYR A 28 6.89 8.51 1.77
CA TYR A 28 7.14 9.94 1.50
C TYR A 28 8.61 10.31 1.20
N GLY A 29 9.49 9.34 0.94
CA GLY A 29 10.92 9.54 0.67
C GLY A 29 11.26 9.51 -0.82
N GLY A 30 10.29 9.71 -1.71
CA GLY A 30 10.48 9.65 -3.15
C GLY A 30 11.10 8.32 -3.61
N PHE A 31 12.15 8.40 -4.45
CA PHE A 31 12.82 7.20 -4.94
C PHE A 31 13.55 6.43 -3.84
N ALA A 32 14.26 7.11 -2.94
CA ALA A 32 14.97 6.46 -1.84
C ALA A 32 14.02 5.66 -0.95
N GLY A 33 12.87 6.23 -0.61
CA GLY A 33 11.87 5.52 0.18
C GLY A 33 11.21 4.34 -0.56
N ARG A 34 11.07 4.39 -1.90
CA ARG A 34 10.67 3.21 -2.70
C ARG A 34 11.69 2.08 -2.59
N ILE A 35 12.99 2.40 -2.58
CA ILE A 35 14.06 1.41 -2.34
C ILE A 35 13.93 0.83 -0.94
N THR A 36 13.75 1.66 0.09
CA THR A 36 13.57 1.22 1.47
C THR A 36 12.40 0.24 1.61
N VAL A 37 11.23 0.56 1.05
CA VAL A 37 10.07 -0.34 1.06
C VAL A 37 10.37 -1.66 0.35
N SER A 38 11.11 -1.62 -0.75
CA SER A 38 11.49 -2.83 -1.49
C SER A 38 12.44 -3.73 -0.68
N LEU A 39 13.38 -3.12 0.07
CA LEU A 39 14.26 -3.86 0.99
C LEU A 39 13.49 -4.47 2.16
N LEU A 40 12.45 -3.79 2.67
CA LEU A 40 11.52 -4.40 3.64
C LEU A 40 10.76 -5.59 3.02
N GLY A 41 10.42 -5.53 1.74
CA GLY A 41 9.88 -6.66 0.97
C GLY A 41 10.86 -7.85 0.88
N VAL A 42 12.16 -7.57 0.69
CA VAL A 42 13.21 -8.61 0.74
C VAL A 42 13.28 -9.23 2.14
N ALA A 43 13.32 -8.41 3.20
CA ALA A 43 13.35 -8.89 4.57
C ALA A 43 12.12 -9.76 4.90
N MET A 44 10.92 -9.33 4.49
CA MET A 44 9.69 -10.11 4.65
C MET A 44 9.75 -11.44 3.90
N THR A 45 10.27 -11.45 2.66
CA THR A 45 10.46 -12.67 1.87
C THR A 45 11.41 -13.64 2.59
N LEU A 46 12.54 -13.15 3.11
CA LEU A 46 13.48 -13.98 3.87
C LEU A 46 12.89 -14.51 5.17
N LEU A 47 12.09 -13.72 5.89
CA LEU A 47 11.38 -14.16 7.09
C LEU A 47 10.37 -15.27 6.78
N LEU A 48 9.62 -15.15 5.69
CA LEU A 48 8.67 -16.16 5.23
C LEU A 48 9.37 -17.47 4.86
N LEU A 49 10.44 -17.39 4.06
CA LEU A 49 11.24 -18.56 3.68
C LEU A 49 11.89 -19.22 4.89
N GLY A 50 12.46 -18.42 5.81
CA GLY A 50 13.02 -18.89 7.07
C GLY A 50 11.98 -19.63 7.92
N GLY A 51 10.74 -19.12 8.00
CA GLY A 51 9.65 -19.76 8.72
C GLY A 51 9.32 -21.17 8.22
N ILE A 52 9.41 -21.41 6.90
CA ILE A 52 9.20 -22.75 6.32
C ILE A 52 10.43 -23.64 6.52
N VAL A 53 11.62 -23.13 6.16
CA VAL A 53 12.86 -23.90 6.15
C VAL A 53 13.27 -24.35 7.56
N LEU A 54 13.01 -23.53 8.59
CA LEU A 54 13.35 -23.84 9.98
C LEU A 54 12.30 -24.71 10.69
N HIS A 55 11.11 -24.91 10.10
CA HIS A 55 10.02 -25.71 10.69
C HIS A 55 9.44 -26.81 9.78
N PRO A 56 10.26 -27.61 9.06
CA PRO A 56 9.78 -28.52 8.02
C PRO A 56 8.96 -29.70 8.56
N ARG A 57 9.17 -30.12 9.81
CA ARG A 57 8.51 -31.31 10.42
C ARG A 57 7.27 -30.99 11.27
N ARG A 58 6.74 -29.76 11.19
CA ARG A 58 5.68 -29.29 12.11
C ARG A 58 4.42 -28.76 11.43
N TRP A 59 4.19 -29.01 10.14
CA TRP A 59 3.05 -28.44 9.42
C TRP A 59 1.71 -28.84 10.06
N ALA A 60 1.56 -30.11 10.45
CA ALA A 60 0.39 -30.59 11.21
C ALA A 60 0.28 -29.98 12.63
N ALA A 61 1.39 -29.52 13.22
CA ALA A 61 1.39 -28.80 14.50
C ALA A 61 1.14 -27.28 14.34
N CYS A 62 1.42 -26.71 13.17
CA CYS A 62 1.09 -25.33 12.81
C CYS A 62 -0.40 -25.16 12.49
N ALA A 63 -1.08 -26.23 12.08
CA ALA A 63 -2.53 -26.23 11.85
C ALA A 63 -3.38 -26.36 13.13
N ARG A 64 -2.77 -26.58 14.31
CA ARG A 64 -3.49 -26.77 15.57
C ARG A 64 -3.68 -25.45 16.32
N LEU A 65 -4.92 -25.18 16.74
CA LEU A 65 -5.32 -24.03 17.57
C LEU A 65 -5.80 -24.51 18.94
N ARG A 66 -4.98 -24.35 19.98
CA ARG A 66 -5.38 -24.70 21.36
C ARG A 66 -6.04 -23.51 22.06
N ILE A 67 -7.36 -23.43 21.91
CA ILE A 67 -8.19 -22.35 22.48
C ILE A 67 -8.16 -22.35 24.02
N ARG A 68 -8.07 -23.53 24.65
CA ARG A 68 -8.08 -23.69 26.12
C ARG A 68 -6.70 -23.56 26.80
N GLY A 69 -5.64 -23.25 26.06
CA GLY A 69 -4.25 -23.25 26.57
C GLY A 69 -3.74 -21.93 27.17
N GLY A 70 -4.64 -20.97 27.45
CA GLY A 70 -4.27 -19.60 27.85
C GLY A 70 -3.83 -18.72 26.67
N TRP A 71 -3.80 -17.40 26.88
CA TRP A 71 -3.63 -16.42 25.79
C TRP A 71 -2.28 -16.55 25.06
N ARG A 72 -1.20 -16.89 25.78
CA ARG A 72 0.15 -17.05 25.18
C ARG A 72 0.19 -18.22 24.21
N THR A 73 -0.41 -19.34 24.59
CA THR A 73 -0.49 -20.54 23.75
C THR A 73 -1.36 -20.27 22.53
N LEU A 74 -2.52 -19.63 22.73
CA LEU A 74 -3.41 -19.26 21.63
C LEU A 74 -2.72 -18.30 20.64
N ALA A 75 -2.02 -17.27 21.12
CA ALA A 75 -1.29 -16.33 20.27
C ALA A 75 -0.20 -17.03 19.44
N ALA A 76 0.55 -17.93 20.05
CA ALA A 76 1.59 -18.70 19.34
C ALA A 76 1.00 -19.67 18.31
N ASP A 77 -0.11 -20.34 18.65
CA ASP A 77 -0.81 -21.24 17.73
C ASP A 77 -1.46 -20.46 16.57
N ALA A 78 -2.08 -19.31 16.85
CA ALA A 78 -2.65 -18.42 15.84
C ALA A 78 -1.59 -17.84 14.89
N HIS A 79 -0.44 -17.42 15.40
CA HIS A 79 0.66 -16.94 14.56
C HIS A 79 1.10 -18.00 13.55
N LYS A 80 1.31 -19.25 13.99
CA LYS A 80 1.67 -20.36 13.10
C LYS A 80 0.56 -20.68 12.10
N PHE A 81 -0.70 -20.69 12.56
CA PHE A 81 -1.84 -21.02 11.72
C PHE A 81 -2.03 -20.00 10.60
N ILE A 82 -2.08 -18.70 10.95
CA ILE A 82 -2.24 -17.60 9.99
C ILE A 82 -1.04 -17.58 9.03
N GLY A 83 0.19 -17.72 9.57
CA GLY A 83 1.40 -17.76 8.77
C GLY A 83 1.40 -18.89 7.74
N LEU A 84 0.97 -20.10 8.12
CA LEU A 84 0.90 -21.25 7.22
C LEU A 84 -0.13 -21.04 6.10
N TRP A 85 -1.36 -20.65 6.45
CA TRP A 85 -2.46 -20.54 5.48
C TRP A 85 -2.30 -19.36 4.53
N LEU A 86 -1.76 -18.24 5.01
CA LEU A 86 -1.53 -17.06 4.18
C LEU A 86 -0.14 -17.02 3.54
N PHE A 87 0.73 -18.00 3.81
CA PHE A 87 2.09 -18.04 3.27
C PHE A 87 2.14 -17.80 1.75
N PRO A 88 1.35 -18.49 0.88
CA PRO A 88 1.45 -18.29 -0.56
C PRO A 88 1.14 -16.85 -0.99
N LEU A 89 0.12 -16.25 -0.37
CA LEU A 89 -0.28 -14.87 -0.64
C LEU A 89 0.75 -13.87 -0.11
N LEU A 90 1.25 -14.08 1.11
CA LEU A 90 2.26 -13.22 1.72
C LEU A 90 3.58 -13.25 0.94
N LEU A 91 3.97 -14.43 0.43
CA LEU A 91 5.14 -14.60 -0.42
C LEU A 91 4.95 -13.89 -1.76
N LEU A 92 3.78 -14.04 -2.39
CA LEU A 92 3.44 -13.33 -3.63
C LEU A 92 3.56 -11.82 -3.45
N ILE A 93 2.92 -11.26 -2.41
CA ILE A 93 2.93 -9.82 -2.14
C ILE A 93 4.33 -9.32 -1.77
N SER A 94 5.09 -10.08 -0.97
CA SER A 94 6.45 -9.67 -0.58
C SER A 94 7.39 -9.66 -1.79
N VAL A 95 7.37 -10.71 -2.61
CA VAL A 95 8.21 -10.82 -3.82
C VAL A 95 7.84 -9.76 -4.85
N THR A 96 6.56 -9.56 -5.13
CA THR A 96 6.12 -8.49 -6.06
C THR A 96 6.46 -7.09 -5.54
N GLY A 97 6.42 -6.89 -4.22
CA GLY A 97 6.81 -5.62 -3.57
C GLY A 97 8.29 -5.27 -3.77
N VAL A 98 9.19 -6.27 -3.83
CA VAL A 98 10.63 -6.08 -4.11
C VAL A 98 10.84 -5.34 -5.44
N PHE A 99 10.06 -5.66 -6.46
CA PHE A 99 10.21 -5.09 -7.80
C PHE A 99 9.80 -3.61 -7.91
N SER A 100 9.04 -3.07 -6.94
CA SER A 100 8.59 -1.67 -6.97
C SER A 100 9.74 -0.66 -7.03
N GLY A 101 10.73 -0.83 -6.15
CA GLY A 101 11.91 0.03 -6.06
C GLY A 101 13.16 -0.64 -6.63
N LEU A 102 13.45 -1.90 -6.27
CA LEU A 102 14.66 -2.58 -6.79
C LEU A 102 14.53 -2.92 -8.27
N GLY A 103 13.33 -3.24 -8.76
CA GLY A 103 13.08 -3.40 -10.20
C GLY A 103 13.20 -2.08 -10.96
N ALA A 104 12.72 -0.97 -10.37
CA ALA A 104 12.91 0.37 -10.92
C ALA A 104 14.40 0.77 -10.96
N LEU A 105 15.14 0.49 -9.88
CA LEU A 105 16.58 0.71 -9.82
C LEU A 105 17.32 -0.10 -10.89
N GLY A 106 17.02 -1.40 -11.00
CA GLY A 106 17.60 -2.28 -12.02
C GLY A 106 17.30 -1.79 -13.43
N THR A 107 16.07 -1.34 -13.70
CA THR A 107 15.71 -0.74 -15.00
C THR A 107 16.52 0.53 -15.25
N MET A 108 16.65 1.41 -14.25
CA MET A 108 17.39 2.66 -14.38
C MET A 108 18.89 2.43 -14.65
N THR A 109 19.52 1.46 -13.97
CA THR A 109 20.96 1.22 -14.06
C THR A 109 21.34 0.29 -15.22
N LEU A 110 20.55 -0.73 -15.53
CA LEU A 110 20.86 -1.71 -16.58
C LEU A 110 20.26 -1.35 -17.95
N SER A 111 19.29 -0.43 -18.04
CA SER A 111 18.66 -0.12 -19.33
C SER A 111 19.65 0.33 -20.40
N ARG A 112 20.73 1.02 -20.06
CA ARG A 112 21.77 1.44 -21.03
C ARG A 112 22.63 0.29 -21.56
N ALA A 113 22.72 -0.81 -20.82
CA ALA A 113 23.45 -2.00 -21.26
C ALA A 113 22.62 -2.84 -22.25
N VAL A 114 21.28 -2.69 -22.22
CA VAL A 114 20.35 -3.46 -23.05
C VAL A 114 19.80 -2.61 -24.20
N PHE A 115 19.55 -1.32 -23.96
CA PHE A 115 19.01 -0.35 -24.91
C PHE A 115 20.00 0.82 -25.07
N PRO A 116 20.55 1.05 -26.28
CA PRO A 116 21.45 2.17 -26.52
C PRO A 116 20.83 3.54 -26.18
N GLY A 117 19.52 3.70 -26.39
CA GLY A 117 18.75 4.89 -26.00
C GLY A 117 18.38 4.94 -24.51
N GLY A 118 18.82 3.98 -23.70
CA GLY A 118 18.56 3.90 -22.25
C GLY A 118 17.09 3.73 -21.90
N MET A 119 16.73 4.17 -20.69
CA MET A 119 15.37 4.03 -20.14
C MET A 119 14.26 4.62 -21.03
N PRO A 120 14.41 5.78 -21.71
CA PRO A 120 13.37 6.30 -22.61
C PRO A 120 13.02 5.35 -23.76
N GLN A 121 14.03 4.72 -24.37
CA GLN A 121 13.81 3.72 -25.41
C GLN A 121 13.20 2.43 -24.84
N ALA A 122 13.72 1.96 -23.71
CA ALA A 122 13.16 0.80 -23.02
C ALA A 122 11.67 1.00 -22.72
N MET A 123 11.30 2.18 -22.23
CA MET A 123 9.91 2.52 -21.90
C MET A 123 9.05 2.71 -23.16
N SER A 124 9.58 3.28 -24.24
CA SER A 124 8.80 3.46 -25.48
C SER A 124 8.50 2.12 -26.18
N GLU A 125 9.44 1.17 -26.16
CA GLU A 125 9.23 -0.19 -26.69
C GLU A 125 8.30 -1.03 -25.79
N LEU A 126 8.38 -0.81 -24.48
CA LEU A 126 7.58 -1.47 -23.47
C LEU A 126 6.12 -0.98 -23.48
N MET A 127 5.91 0.35 -23.54
CA MET A 127 4.59 0.99 -23.51
C MET A 127 3.95 1.19 -24.89
N ALA A 128 4.77 1.06 -25.94
CA ALA A 128 4.43 0.86 -27.34
C ALA A 128 3.18 1.59 -27.86
N ALA A 129 3.24 2.93 -27.86
CA ALA A 129 2.57 3.73 -28.87
C ALA A 129 3.55 4.81 -29.35
N PRO A 130 4.24 4.62 -30.50
CA PRO A 130 4.95 5.71 -31.15
C PRO A 130 3.96 6.87 -31.35
N THR A 131 4.36 8.08 -30.98
CA THR A 131 3.56 9.26 -31.25
C THR A 131 3.52 9.46 -32.76
N ILE A 132 2.35 9.25 -33.36
CA ILE A 132 2.14 9.54 -34.78
C ILE A 132 2.21 11.06 -34.93
N ARG A 133 3.11 11.55 -35.80
CA ARG A 133 3.25 12.98 -36.04
C ARG A 133 2.00 13.52 -36.75
N PRO A 134 1.53 14.73 -36.38
CA PRO A 134 0.47 15.39 -37.13
C PRO A 134 0.82 15.50 -38.62
N ALA A 135 -0.17 15.33 -39.48
CA ALA A 135 -0.06 15.56 -40.92
C ALA A 135 -0.01 17.06 -41.27
N GLY A 136 -0.44 17.92 -40.35
CA GLY A 136 -0.48 19.38 -40.53
C GLY A 136 -1.70 19.87 -41.31
N HIS A 137 -2.64 18.99 -41.61
CA HIS A 137 -3.84 19.32 -42.39
C HIS A 137 -5.09 18.82 -41.66
N PRO A 138 -6.17 19.62 -41.62
CA PRO A 138 -7.40 19.27 -40.91
C PRO A 138 -8.07 18.02 -41.49
N ALA A 139 -8.72 17.24 -40.63
CA ALA A 139 -9.61 16.15 -41.00
C ALA A 139 -10.89 16.16 -40.18
N VAL A 140 -11.98 15.70 -40.79
CA VAL A 140 -13.28 15.57 -40.12
C VAL A 140 -13.19 14.46 -39.08
N MET A 141 -13.56 14.78 -37.84
CA MET A 141 -13.55 13.82 -36.73
C MET A 141 -14.97 13.34 -36.43
N PRO A 142 -15.27 12.04 -36.62
CA PRO A 142 -16.54 11.45 -36.20
C PRO A 142 -16.73 11.49 -34.69
N SER A 143 -17.95 11.20 -34.25
CA SER A 143 -18.32 11.18 -32.83
C SER A 143 -17.42 10.24 -32.02
N LEU A 144 -16.73 10.79 -31.01
CA LEU A 144 -15.92 10.00 -30.08
C LEU A 144 -16.76 8.94 -29.37
N ASN A 145 -17.98 9.30 -28.96
CA ASN A 145 -18.89 8.38 -28.27
C ASN A 145 -19.23 7.19 -29.18
N GLU A 146 -19.51 7.44 -30.45
CA GLU A 146 -19.78 6.37 -31.41
C GLU A 146 -18.58 5.44 -31.58
N ARG A 147 -17.36 5.99 -31.66
CA ARG A 147 -16.13 5.17 -31.74
C ARG A 147 -15.93 4.31 -30.50
N VAL A 148 -16.12 4.89 -29.32
CA VAL A 148 -16.00 4.17 -28.04
C VAL A 148 -17.06 3.09 -27.94
N SER A 149 -18.32 3.38 -28.28
CA SER A 149 -19.41 2.40 -28.27
C SER A 149 -19.19 1.27 -29.26
N ARG A 150 -18.71 1.56 -30.48
CA ARG A 150 -18.34 0.53 -31.46
C ARG A 150 -17.24 -0.39 -30.93
N HIS A 151 -16.22 0.18 -30.28
CA HIS A 151 -15.17 -0.63 -29.65
C HIS A 151 -15.71 -1.50 -28.51
N GLN A 152 -16.55 -0.97 -27.63
CA GLN A 152 -17.16 -1.73 -26.54
C GLN A 152 -18.07 -2.86 -27.05
N LEU A 153 -18.79 -2.64 -28.16
CA LEU A 153 -19.58 -3.69 -28.81
C LEU A 153 -18.70 -4.80 -29.40
N ALA A 154 -17.55 -4.43 -30.00
CA ALA A 154 -16.59 -5.40 -30.54
C ALA A 154 -15.81 -6.15 -29.45
N HIS A 155 -15.60 -5.52 -28.28
CA HIS A 155 -14.84 -6.06 -27.15
C HIS A 155 -15.66 -5.98 -25.85
N PRO A 156 -16.73 -6.79 -25.70
CA PRO A 156 -17.66 -6.66 -24.57
C PRO A 156 -17.03 -6.97 -23.21
N ALA A 157 -15.94 -7.74 -23.17
CA ALA A 157 -15.20 -8.04 -21.94
C ALA A 157 -14.20 -6.94 -21.55
N PHE A 158 -13.85 -6.04 -22.48
CA PHE A 158 -12.82 -5.03 -22.28
C PHE A 158 -13.36 -3.84 -21.47
N ARG A 159 -12.82 -3.68 -20.26
CA ARG A 159 -13.15 -2.55 -19.38
C ARG A 159 -12.26 -1.38 -19.75
N LEU A 160 -12.83 -0.44 -20.49
CA LEU A 160 -12.17 0.80 -20.85
C LEU A 160 -11.87 1.64 -19.60
N GLU A 161 -10.60 1.92 -19.35
CA GLU A 161 -10.13 2.71 -18.20
C GLU A 161 -9.68 4.10 -18.62
N THR A 162 -9.03 4.23 -19.78
CA THR A 162 -8.47 5.48 -20.27
C THR A 162 -8.73 5.67 -21.75
N VAL A 163 -9.07 6.91 -22.12
CA VAL A 163 -9.18 7.36 -23.50
C VAL A 163 -8.17 8.48 -23.70
N THR A 164 -7.26 8.31 -24.66
CA THR A 164 -6.25 9.32 -24.99
C THR A 164 -6.45 9.76 -26.43
N LEU A 165 -6.57 11.08 -26.61
CA LEU A 165 -6.66 11.72 -27.92
C LEU A 165 -5.34 12.43 -28.20
N GLN A 166 -4.80 12.21 -29.39
CA GLN A 166 -3.61 12.93 -29.85
C GLN A 166 -3.91 13.61 -31.17
N SER A 167 -3.54 14.89 -31.27
CA SER A 167 -3.68 15.70 -32.49
C SER A 167 -5.10 15.72 -33.05
N TRP A 168 -6.12 15.79 -32.19
CA TRP A 168 -7.53 15.76 -32.60
C TRP A 168 -7.84 16.86 -33.62
N GLY A 169 -8.54 16.50 -34.71
CA GLY A 169 -8.82 17.42 -35.83
C GLY A 169 -7.78 17.39 -36.95
N ASP A 170 -6.66 16.67 -36.80
CA ASP A 170 -5.66 16.43 -37.86
C ASP A 170 -5.90 15.10 -38.58
N ALA A 171 -5.44 14.96 -39.83
CA ALA A 171 -5.56 13.71 -40.59
C ALA A 171 -4.88 12.50 -39.92
N ASN A 172 -3.82 12.73 -39.14
CA ASN A 172 -3.14 11.71 -38.33
C ASN A 172 -3.59 11.71 -36.86
N ALA A 173 -4.74 12.30 -36.54
CA ALA A 173 -5.32 12.22 -35.21
C ALA A 173 -5.45 10.74 -34.78
N THR A 174 -5.08 10.44 -33.53
CA THR A 174 -5.20 9.08 -32.98
C THR A 174 -6.11 9.04 -31.76
N LEU A 175 -6.86 7.95 -31.68
CA LEU A 175 -7.68 7.57 -30.54
C LEU A 175 -7.07 6.32 -29.92
N THR A 176 -6.53 6.43 -28.70
CA THR A 176 -6.03 5.28 -27.95
C THR A 176 -7.02 4.92 -26.84
N LEU A 177 -7.52 3.70 -26.89
CA LEU A 177 -8.40 3.10 -25.89
C LEU A 177 -7.57 2.12 -25.07
N ALA A 178 -7.47 2.35 -23.76
CA ALA A 178 -6.66 1.55 -22.86
C ALA A 178 -7.51 1.04 -21.69
N GLY A 179 -7.29 -0.19 -21.27
CA GLY A 179 -8.21 -0.89 -20.37
C GLY A 179 -7.76 -2.30 -20.08
N THR A 180 -8.57 -3.09 -19.40
CA THR A 180 -8.24 -4.47 -19.06
C THR A 180 -9.44 -5.40 -19.19
N GLU A 181 -9.18 -6.69 -19.31
CA GLU A 181 -10.22 -7.72 -19.23
C GLU A 181 -10.24 -8.40 -17.85
N PRO A 182 -11.40 -8.92 -17.39
CA PRO A 182 -11.48 -9.69 -16.15
C PRO A 182 -10.50 -10.88 -16.13
N GLY A 183 -9.77 -11.06 -15.04
CA GLY A 183 -8.79 -12.14 -14.90
C GLY A 183 -7.44 -11.87 -15.58
N GLN A 184 -7.30 -10.75 -16.29
CA GLN A 184 -6.06 -10.41 -16.98
C GLN A 184 -5.00 -9.93 -15.99
N LEU A 185 -3.82 -10.57 -16.02
CA LEU A 185 -2.66 -10.16 -15.23
C LEU A 185 -1.90 -9.01 -15.91
N SER A 186 -2.63 -7.96 -16.30
CA SER A 186 -2.09 -6.79 -16.99
C SER A 186 -2.76 -5.52 -16.49
N THR A 187 -2.35 -4.37 -17.01
CA THR A 187 -2.94 -3.06 -16.70
C THR A 187 -3.20 -2.31 -18.00
N ALA A 188 -4.02 -1.26 -17.96
CA ALA A 188 -4.24 -0.34 -19.09
C ALA A 188 -2.93 0.27 -19.65
N LEU A 189 -1.82 0.14 -18.92
CA LEU A 189 -0.51 0.51 -19.38
C LEU A 189 0.00 -0.32 -20.57
N PHE A 190 -0.40 -1.58 -20.64
CA PHE A 190 0.09 -2.59 -21.57
C PHE A 190 -0.98 -3.14 -22.53
N GLU A 191 -2.25 -2.87 -22.23
CA GLU A 191 -3.41 -3.30 -23.01
C GLU A 191 -4.06 -2.07 -23.68
N LYS A 192 -3.77 -1.88 -24.97
CA LYS A 192 -4.16 -0.68 -25.72
C LYS A 192 -4.59 -1.01 -27.14
N TYR A 193 -5.66 -0.37 -27.57
CA TYR A 193 -6.08 -0.31 -28.97
C TYR A 193 -5.90 1.11 -29.47
N GLN A 194 -5.10 1.29 -30.52
CA GLN A 194 -4.85 2.58 -31.15
C GLN A 194 -5.52 2.61 -32.52
N TYR A 195 -6.42 3.57 -32.71
CA TYR A 195 -7.16 3.81 -33.94
C TYR A 195 -6.77 5.14 -34.57
N ARG A 196 -6.86 5.24 -35.89
CA ARG A 196 -6.91 6.55 -36.56
C ARG A 196 -8.27 7.18 -36.26
N ALA A 197 -8.27 8.41 -35.78
CA ALA A 197 -9.48 9.08 -35.33
C ALA A 197 -10.39 9.54 -36.47
N GLY A 198 -9.87 9.71 -37.69
CA GLY A 198 -10.64 10.12 -38.87
C GLY A 198 -11.57 9.02 -39.41
N ASP A 199 -11.06 7.81 -39.66
CA ASP A 199 -11.81 6.69 -40.25
C ASP A 199 -12.09 5.54 -39.27
N GLY A 200 -11.32 5.40 -38.19
CA GLY A 200 -11.44 4.30 -37.24
C GLY A 200 -10.63 3.07 -37.60
N GLN A 201 -9.70 3.18 -38.55
CA GLN A 201 -8.79 2.09 -38.85
C GLN A 201 -7.98 1.73 -37.60
N LEU A 202 -7.99 0.46 -37.21
CA LEU A 202 -7.12 -0.05 -36.16
C LEU A 202 -5.68 0.02 -36.67
N LEU A 203 -4.87 0.87 -36.03
CA LEU A 203 -3.46 1.04 -36.37
C LEU A 203 -2.60 0.05 -35.57
N ARG A 204 -2.94 -0.18 -34.30
CA ARG A 204 -2.17 -1.05 -33.41
C ARG A 204 -3.01 -1.62 -32.28
N HIS A 205 -2.69 -2.86 -31.91
CA HIS A 205 -3.16 -3.49 -30.69
C HIS A 205 -1.93 -3.94 -29.88
N ALA A 206 -1.75 -3.35 -28.70
CA ALA A 206 -0.74 -3.76 -27.73
C ALA A 206 -1.42 -4.60 -26.65
N SER A 207 -0.89 -5.79 -26.40
CA SER A 207 -1.35 -6.68 -25.34
C SER A 207 -0.20 -7.47 -24.74
N MET A 208 -0.30 -7.80 -23.46
CA MET A 208 0.58 -8.74 -22.77
C MET A 208 0.59 -10.11 -23.45
N ALA A 209 -0.52 -10.56 -24.04
CA ALA A 209 -0.65 -11.90 -24.61
C ALA A 209 0.38 -12.18 -25.72
N GLY A 210 0.74 -11.16 -26.50
CA GLY A 210 1.74 -11.24 -27.58
C GLY A 210 3.19 -11.05 -27.12
N ARG A 211 3.48 -11.02 -25.82
CA ARG A 211 4.82 -10.76 -25.27
C ARG A 211 5.51 -12.04 -24.78
N GLY A 212 6.84 -12.04 -24.77
CA GLY A 212 7.64 -13.14 -24.20
C GLY A 212 7.41 -13.31 -22.70
N MET A 213 7.69 -14.52 -22.18
CA MET A 213 7.32 -14.90 -20.81
C MET A 213 7.86 -13.96 -19.72
N TRP A 214 9.09 -13.46 -19.88
CA TRP A 214 9.72 -12.57 -18.91
C TRP A 214 9.03 -11.21 -18.84
N LEU A 215 8.65 -10.67 -20.00
CA LEU A 215 7.90 -9.42 -20.07
C LEU A 215 6.48 -9.61 -19.52
N ARG A 216 5.84 -10.75 -19.79
CA ARG A 216 4.55 -11.11 -19.18
C ARG A 216 4.64 -11.18 -17.66
N ALA A 217 5.69 -11.81 -17.12
CA ALA A 217 5.93 -11.86 -15.68
C ALA A 217 6.11 -10.47 -15.08
N PHE A 218 6.90 -9.60 -15.74
CA PHE A 218 7.08 -8.20 -15.32
C PHE A 218 5.75 -7.42 -15.31
N ILE A 219 4.96 -7.52 -16.39
CA ILE A 219 3.65 -6.88 -16.51
C ILE A 219 2.70 -7.36 -15.39
N ALA A 220 2.76 -8.64 -15.03
CA ALA A 220 1.91 -9.23 -14.00
C ALA A 220 2.22 -8.78 -12.56
N ILE A 221 3.41 -8.23 -12.29
CA ILE A 221 3.82 -7.83 -10.92
C ILE A 221 2.83 -6.86 -10.30
N GLN A 222 2.49 -5.78 -11.00
CA GLN A 222 1.60 -4.74 -10.49
C GLN A 222 0.19 -5.26 -10.18
N PRO A 223 -0.52 -5.93 -11.11
CA PRO A 223 -1.85 -6.43 -10.83
C PRO A 223 -1.85 -7.52 -9.75
N LEU A 224 -0.81 -8.37 -9.68
CA LEU A 224 -0.66 -9.35 -8.60
C LEU A 224 -0.47 -8.67 -7.24
N HIS A 225 0.36 -7.62 -7.14
CA HIS A 225 0.61 -6.93 -5.88
C HIS A 225 -0.62 -6.16 -5.37
N PHE A 226 -1.35 -5.49 -6.26
CA PHE A 226 -2.50 -4.63 -5.92
C PHE A 226 -3.86 -5.30 -6.10
N ALA A 227 -3.91 -6.63 -6.28
CA ALA A 227 -5.15 -7.39 -6.40
C ALA A 227 -6.07 -6.96 -7.57
N GLN A 228 -5.51 -6.45 -8.68
CA GLN A 228 -6.28 -5.85 -9.78
C GLN A 228 -6.85 -6.86 -10.77
N TYR A 229 -6.63 -8.17 -10.56
CA TYR A 229 -6.95 -9.22 -11.54
C TYR A 229 -8.23 -10.00 -11.23
N GLY A 230 -8.61 -10.14 -9.95
CA GLY A 230 -9.62 -11.13 -9.53
C GLY A 230 -10.87 -10.55 -8.88
N GLY A 231 -11.13 -9.25 -9.06
CA GLY A 231 -12.30 -8.57 -8.50
C GLY A 231 -12.33 -8.54 -6.97
N ALA A 232 -13.53 -8.34 -6.41
CA ALA A 232 -13.71 -8.01 -4.99
C ALA A 232 -13.20 -9.10 -4.02
N LEU A 233 -13.36 -10.38 -4.34
CA LEU A 233 -12.87 -11.47 -3.48
C LEU A 233 -11.35 -11.44 -3.36
N VAL A 234 -10.65 -11.30 -4.49
CA VAL A 234 -9.19 -11.22 -4.50
C VAL A 234 -8.70 -9.96 -3.80
N THR A 235 -9.39 -8.83 -3.99
CA THR A 235 -9.12 -7.60 -3.23
C THR A 235 -9.28 -7.81 -1.72
N LEU A 236 -10.35 -8.50 -1.29
CA LEU A 236 -10.58 -8.82 0.12
C LEU A 236 -9.47 -9.73 0.67
N LEU A 237 -9.07 -10.77 -0.07
CA LEU A 237 -7.99 -11.66 0.34
C LEU A 237 -6.67 -10.90 0.51
N HIS A 238 -6.33 -9.98 -0.39
CA HIS A 238 -5.14 -9.14 -0.26
C HIS A 238 -5.22 -8.17 0.92
N PHE A 239 -6.40 -7.61 1.18
CA PHE A 239 -6.64 -6.78 2.37
C PHE A 239 -6.42 -7.58 3.66
N VAL A 240 -7.02 -8.78 3.76
CA VAL A 240 -6.81 -9.70 4.90
C VAL A 240 -5.34 -10.11 4.99
N GLY A 241 -4.69 -10.40 3.87
CA GLY A 241 -3.26 -10.71 3.80
C GLY A 241 -2.38 -9.58 4.33
N GLY A 242 -2.66 -8.33 3.95
CA GLY A 242 -1.96 -7.16 4.47
C GLY A 242 -2.12 -6.98 5.99
N LEU A 243 -3.35 -7.15 6.50
CA LEU A 243 -3.61 -7.12 7.94
C LEU A 243 -2.88 -8.26 8.68
N ALA A 244 -2.90 -9.47 8.11
CA ALA A 244 -2.19 -10.62 8.66
C ALA A 244 -0.68 -10.41 8.68
N ALA A 245 -0.09 -9.80 7.64
CA ALA A 245 1.34 -9.47 7.63
C ALA A 245 1.73 -8.57 8.81
N ALA A 246 0.91 -7.53 9.08
CA ALA A 246 1.11 -6.64 10.22
C ALA A 246 0.98 -7.38 11.56
N LEU A 247 -0.08 -8.21 11.71
CA LEU A 247 -0.32 -9.00 12.92
C LEU A 247 0.77 -10.05 13.17
N LEU A 248 1.24 -10.74 12.14
CA LEU A 248 2.33 -11.73 12.24
C LEU A 248 3.63 -11.07 12.66
N THR A 249 3.98 -9.92 12.06
CA THR A 249 5.17 -9.17 12.44
C THR A 249 5.11 -8.72 13.91
N ALA A 250 3.98 -8.13 14.32
CA ALA A 250 3.78 -7.67 15.69
C ALA A 250 3.81 -8.83 16.71
N SER A 251 3.06 -9.90 16.44
CA SER A 251 3.02 -11.08 17.32
C SER A 251 4.38 -11.80 17.39
N GLY A 252 5.14 -11.87 16.30
CA GLY A 252 6.49 -12.42 16.28
C GLY A 252 7.44 -11.67 17.22
N ILE A 253 7.45 -10.33 17.15
CA ILE A 253 8.27 -9.48 18.04
C ILE A 253 7.81 -9.65 19.50
N LEU A 254 6.51 -9.58 19.76
CA LEU A 254 5.96 -9.71 21.12
C LEU A 254 6.27 -11.08 21.74
N MET A 255 6.14 -12.16 20.97
CA MET A 255 6.49 -13.51 21.43
C MET A 255 7.99 -13.68 21.69
N TRP A 256 8.83 -13.06 20.85
CA TRP A 256 10.29 -13.07 21.05
C TRP A 256 10.66 -12.33 22.34
N LEU A 257 10.07 -11.16 22.58
CA LEU A 257 10.25 -10.39 23.82
C LEU A 257 9.75 -11.16 25.04
N ALA A 258 8.58 -11.81 24.94
CA ALA A 258 7.96 -12.55 26.05
C ALA A 258 8.74 -13.80 26.49
N ARG A 259 9.55 -14.39 25.59
CA ARG A 259 10.37 -15.57 25.89
C ARG A 259 11.70 -15.25 26.55
N ARG A 260 12.13 -13.98 26.52
CA ARG A 260 13.43 -13.56 27.04
C ARG A 260 13.27 -12.80 28.36
N GLN A 261 14.25 -12.94 29.24
CA GLN A 261 14.21 -12.29 30.54
C GLN A 261 14.33 -10.76 30.40
N SER A 262 13.54 -10.04 31.18
CA SER A 262 13.41 -8.57 31.11
C SER A 262 14.68 -7.79 31.48
N GLN A 263 15.70 -8.44 32.04
CA GLN A 263 16.97 -7.82 32.43
C GLN A 263 18.03 -7.86 31.31
N ASP A 264 17.75 -8.50 30.17
CA ASP A 264 18.65 -8.53 29.02
C ASP A 264 18.66 -7.17 28.30
N GLN A 265 19.83 -6.55 28.19
CA GLN A 265 20.03 -5.28 27.46
C GLN A 265 19.60 -5.39 25.98
N GLN A 266 19.71 -6.58 25.37
CA GLN A 266 19.24 -6.84 24.02
C GLN A 266 17.71 -6.73 23.94
N VAL A 267 16.99 -7.27 24.93
CA VAL A 267 15.52 -7.17 25.01
C VAL A 267 15.09 -5.72 25.18
N ALA A 268 15.76 -4.97 26.05
CA ALA A 268 15.46 -3.56 26.27
C ALA A 268 15.70 -2.71 25.01
N THR A 269 16.74 -3.03 24.24
CA THR A 269 17.08 -2.34 22.99
C THR A 269 16.08 -2.65 21.88
N VAL A 270 15.73 -3.92 21.69
CA VAL A 270 14.72 -4.32 20.68
C VAL A 270 13.35 -3.75 21.03
N HIS A 271 12.96 -3.75 22.31
CA HIS A 271 11.71 -3.14 22.75
C HIS A 271 11.68 -1.63 22.47
N ALA A 272 12.76 -0.91 22.82
CA ALA A 272 12.90 0.51 22.52
C ALA A 272 12.81 0.77 21.01
N ALA A 273 13.56 0.01 20.20
CA ALA A 273 13.53 0.12 18.75
C ALA A 273 12.13 -0.14 18.17
N ALA A 274 11.41 -1.14 18.67
CA ALA A 274 10.05 -1.45 18.23
C ALA A 274 9.07 -0.30 18.57
N LEU A 275 9.14 0.26 19.77
CA LEU A 275 8.34 1.42 20.16
C LEU A 275 8.68 2.65 19.31
N GLY A 276 9.97 2.95 19.13
CA GLY A 276 10.44 4.10 18.37
C GLY A 276 10.10 4.03 16.89
N THR A 277 10.26 2.86 16.27
CA THR A 277 10.02 2.67 14.83
C THR A 277 8.55 2.41 14.52
N CYS A 278 7.93 1.39 15.12
CA CYS A 278 6.54 1.01 14.82
C CYS A 278 5.55 1.97 15.50
N GLY A 279 5.79 2.30 16.77
CA GLY A 279 4.98 3.27 17.50
C GLY A 279 5.21 4.70 16.99
N GLY A 280 6.45 5.07 16.69
CA GLY A 280 6.76 6.36 16.06
C GLY A 280 6.16 6.51 14.66
N LEU A 281 6.08 5.42 13.87
CA LEU A 281 5.40 5.44 12.57
C LEU A 281 3.91 5.78 12.74
N LEU A 282 3.24 5.25 13.77
CA LEU A 282 1.85 5.59 14.06
C LEU A 282 1.68 7.09 14.37
N CYS A 283 2.59 7.68 15.16
CA CYS A 283 2.60 9.12 15.43
C CYS A 283 2.85 9.95 14.17
N ALA A 284 3.82 9.55 13.35
CA ALA A 284 4.14 10.23 12.10
C ALA A 284 2.96 10.22 11.12
N ILE A 285 2.26 9.09 11.00
CA ILE A 285 1.04 8.98 10.19
C ILE A 285 -0.07 9.88 10.75
N ALA A 286 -0.31 9.86 12.07
CA ALA A 286 -1.35 10.69 12.69
C ALA A 286 -1.12 12.18 12.43
N LEU A 287 0.12 12.67 12.60
CA LEU A 287 0.46 14.06 12.35
C LEU A 287 0.44 14.40 10.86
N LEU A 288 0.88 13.48 9.99
CA LEU A 288 0.79 13.65 8.54
C LEU A 288 -0.67 13.77 8.06
N MET A 289 -1.57 12.93 8.57
CA MET A 289 -2.99 12.98 8.23
C MET A 289 -3.58 14.31 8.72
N PHE A 290 -3.30 14.70 9.97
CA PHE A 290 -3.74 15.97 10.54
C PHE A 290 -3.31 17.18 9.69
N VAL A 291 -2.01 17.29 9.37
CA VAL A 291 -1.48 18.39 8.54
C VAL A 291 -2.10 18.38 7.15
N THR A 292 -2.38 17.20 6.59
CA THR A 292 -3.02 17.11 5.28
C THR A 292 -4.48 17.56 5.28
N SER A 293 -5.23 17.25 6.34
CA SER A 293 -6.60 17.74 6.53
C SER A 293 -6.60 19.26 6.74
N ALA A 294 -5.65 19.78 7.54
CA ALA A 294 -5.58 21.19 7.89
C ALA A 294 -5.16 22.12 6.74
N LEU A 295 -4.30 21.64 5.82
CA LEU A 295 -3.82 22.45 4.70
C LEU A 295 -4.73 22.35 3.47
N PRO A 296 -5.10 23.47 2.82
CA PRO A 296 -5.81 23.47 1.54
C PRO A 296 -5.03 22.71 0.44
N ALA A 297 -5.73 22.11 -0.53
CA ALA A 297 -5.09 21.43 -1.65
C ALA A 297 -4.27 22.37 -2.54
N SER A 298 -4.65 23.65 -2.62
CA SER A 298 -3.95 24.70 -3.36
C SER A 298 -2.69 25.23 -2.67
N PHE A 299 -2.37 24.77 -1.46
CA PHE A 299 -1.23 25.27 -0.71
C PHE A 299 0.09 24.80 -1.38
N PRO A 300 0.94 25.72 -1.90
CA PRO A 300 2.04 25.35 -2.79
C PRO A 300 3.06 24.40 -2.18
N ALA A 301 3.43 24.60 -0.90
CA ALA A 301 4.45 23.80 -0.21
C ALA A 301 3.87 22.57 0.54
N LYS A 302 2.63 22.17 0.22
CA LYS A 302 1.95 21.09 0.94
C LYS A 302 2.70 19.74 0.83
N PRO A 303 3.18 19.31 -0.34
CA PRO A 303 3.95 18.07 -0.46
C PRO A 303 5.24 18.06 0.38
N GLU A 304 5.98 19.18 0.39
CA GLU A 304 7.23 19.33 1.13
C GLU A 304 6.97 19.28 2.64
N ILE A 305 5.92 19.97 3.10
CA ILE A 305 5.51 19.93 4.52
C ILE A 305 5.11 18.51 4.91
N GLN A 306 4.32 17.81 4.10
CA GLN A 306 3.91 16.42 4.36
C GLN A 306 5.13 15.50 4.52
N GLN A 307 6.09 15.59 3.59
CA GLN A 307 7.32 14.81 3.64
C GLN A 307 8.15 15.16 4.89
N MET A 308 8.33 16.45 5.18
CA MET A 308 9.10 16.92 6.34
C MET A 308 8.46 16.44 7.65
N VAL A 309 7.15 16.64 7.83
CA VAL A 309 6.41 16.22 9.03
C VAL A 309 6.55 14.72 9.24
N PHE A 310 6.34 13.92 8.19
CA PHE A 310 6.46 12.47 8.29
C PHE A 310 7.87 12.05 8.77
N TRP A 311 8.93 12.49 8.09
CA TRP A 311 10.29 12.06 8.40
C TRP A 311 10.83 12.63 9.71
N VAL A 312 10.57 13.90 10.02
CA VAL A 312 11.04 14.53 11.26
C VAL A 312 10.37 13.88 12.46
N VAL A 313 9.05 13.67 12.42
CA VAL A 313 8.34 13.02 13.53
C VAL A 313 8.81 11.57 13.67
N TRP A 314 8.89 10.82 12.57
CA TRP A 314 9.31 9.42 12.65
C TRP A 314 10.74 9.26 13.17
N ALA A 315 11.68 10.07 12.67
CA ALA A 315 13.06 10.09 13.13
C ALA A 315 13.17 10.52 14.61
N ALA A 316 12.41 11.54 15.04
CA ALA A 316 12.40 11.97 16.44
C ALA A 316 11.99 10.83 17.38
N PHE A 317 10.92 10.12 17.06
CA PHE A 317 10.49 8.97 17.86
C PHE A 317 11.50 7.82 17.88
N ALA A 318 12.16 7.54 16.74
CA ALA A 318 13.23 6.54 16.69
C ALA A 318 14.44 6.93 17.56
N VAL A 319 14.87 8.20 17.49
CA VAL A 319 16.03 8.74 18.23
C VAL A 319 15.74 8.85 19.73
N LEU A 320 14.52 9.23 20.12
CA LEU A 320 14.13 9.35 21.53
C LEU A 320 13.88 7.99 22.19
N SER A 321 13.70 6.93 21.40
CA SER A 321 13.33 5.61 21.90
C SER A 321 14.27 4.98 22.94
N PRO A 322 15.60 5.20 22.92
CA PRO A 322 16.49 4.68 23.94
C PRO A 322 16.35 5.37 25.30
N LEU A 323 15.74 6.56 25.37
CA LEU A 323 15.64 7.34 26.62
C LEU A 323 14.82 6.59 27.69
N PRO A 324 15.25 6.58 28.97
CA PRO A 324 14.56 5.85 30.03
C PRO A 324 13.08 6.23 30.18
N ALA A 325 12.76 7.52 30.06
CA ALA A 325 11.39 8.03 30.11
C ALA A 325 10.53 7.45 28.98
N TYR A 326 11.08 7.38 27.77
CA TYR A 326 10.37 6.80 26.62
C TYR A 326 10.23 5.28 26.75
N ARG A 327 11.24 4.57 27.27
CA ARG A 327 11.12 3.13 27.53
C ARG A 327 10.01 2.80 28.54
N ARG A 328 9.83 3.66 29.55
CA ARG A 328 8.84 3.47 30.62
C ARG A 328 7.43 3.89 30.20
N HIS A 329 7.30 4.98 29.44
CA HIS A 329 6.02 5.61 29.12
C HIS A 329 5.70 5.63 27.61
N GLY A 330 6.48 4.92 26.79
CA GLY A 330 6.43 5.02 25.33
C GLY A 330 5.05 4.76 24.74
N VAL A 331 4.36 3.71 25.20
CA VAL A 331 2.98 3.42 24.76
C VAL A 331 2.03 4.57 25.10
N THR A 332 2.14 5.14 26.31
CA THR A 332 1.33 6.30 26.72
C THR A 332 1.64 7.54 25.87
N ILE A 333 2.92 7.79 25.56
CA ILE A 333 3.35 8.90 24.71
C ILE A 333 2.81 8.72 23.29
N ILE A 334 2.99 7.53 22.71
CA ILE A 334 2.49 7.19 21.37
C ILE A 334 0.97 7.42 21.31
N ALA A 335 0.22 6.86 22.26
CA ALA A 335 -1.24 7.00 22.29
C ALA A 335 -1.68 8.47 22.50
N ALA A 336 -0.98 9.22 23.35
CA ALA A 336 -1.28 10.62 23.63
C ALA A 336 -0.97 11.57 22.46
N VAL A 337 -0.05 11.20 21.56
CA VAL A 337 0.27 11.98 20.35
C VAL A 337 -0.60 11.56 19.18
N SER A 338 -0.68 10.26 18.90
CA SER A 338 -1.44 9.73 17.76
C SER A 338 -2.96 9.87 17.92
N GLY A 339 -3.49 9.75 19.14
CA GLY A 339 -4.92 9.86 19.42
C GLY A 339 -5.53 11.21 18.99
N PRO A 340 -5.05 12.34 19.52
CA PRO A 340 -5.49 13.66 19.09
C PRO A 340 -5.22 13.93 17.62
N GLY A 341 -4.07 13.48 17.09
CA GLY A 341 -3.73 13.64 15.66
C GLY A 341 -4.79 13.02 14.75
N PHE A 342 -5.20 11.77 15.00
CA PHE A 342 -6.26 11.13 14.22
C PHE A 342 -7.64 11.74 14.43
N LEU A 343 -7.99 12.13 15.67
CA LEU A 343 -9.26 12.81 15.94
C LEU A 343 -9.38 14.12 15.16
N LEU A 344 -8.34 14.96 15.22
CA LEU A 344 -8.30 16.22 14.51
C LEU A 344 -8.29 16.02 12.99
N ALA A 345 -7.54 15.04 12.49
CA ALA A 345 -7.50 14.72 11.06
C ALA A 345 -8.89 14.36 10.52
N GLY A 346 -9.59 13.43 11.18
CA GLY A 346 -10.92 12.99 10.77
C GLY A 346 -12.00 14.06 10.96
N ALA A 347 -11.93 14.84 12.05
CA ALA A 347 -12.88 15.93 12.29
C ALA A 347 -12.75 17.05 11.25
N ILE A 348 -11.51 17.47 10.92
CA ILE A 348 -11.26 18.51 9.92
C ILE A 348 -11.67 18.02 8.53
N ASP A 349 -11.31 16.78 8.14
CA ASP A 349 -11.68 16.26 6.82
C ASP A 349 -13.20 16.11 6.66
N LEU A 350 -13.90 15.68 7.71
CA LEU A 350 -15.36 15.60 7.74
C LEU A 350 -16.01 16.98 7.56
N VAL A 351 -15.50 18.01 8.25
CA VAL A 351 -15.99 19.39 8.12
C VAL A 351 -15.69 19.94 6.72
N CYS A 352 -14.49 19.73 6.19
CA CYS A 352 -14.11 20.19 4.85
C CYS A 352 -14.88 19.46 3.73
N SER A 353 -15.30 18.23 3.99
CA SER A 353 -16.07 17.42 3.04
C SER A 353 -17.58 17.63 3.14
N ALA A 354 -18.06 18.33 4.18
CA ALA A 354 -19.48 18.65 4.39
C ALA A 354 -19.97 19.60 3.29
N GLY A 355 -20.73 19.05 2.34
CA GLY A 355 -21.26 19.78 1.18
C GLY A 355 -20.89 19.18 -0.19
N LEU A 356 -19.97 18.21 -0.23
CA LEU A 356 -19.72 17.40 -1.43
C LEU A 356 -20.89 16.44 -1.73
N ALA A 357 -20.99 15.97 -2.97
CA ALA A 357 -21.97 14.94 -3.31
C ALA A 357 -21.67 13.63 -2.55
N TRP A 358 -22.69 12.88 -2.15
CA TRP A 358 -22.54 11.62 -1.40
C TRP A 358 -21.60 10.61 -2.11
N SER A 359 -21.66 10.54 -3.44
CA SER A 359 -20.78 9.69 -4.26
C SER A 359 -19.29 10.06 -4.16
N ALA A 360 -18.99 11.31 -3.84
CA ALA A 360 -17.64 11.80 -3.57
C ALA A 360 -17.23 11.61 -2.10
N GLN A 361 -18.20 11.63 -1.18
CA GLN A 361 -17.96 11.52 0.26
C GLN A 361 -17.83 10.08 0.76
N ALA A 362 -18.57 9.11 0.21
CA ALA A 362 -18.70 7.78 0.80
C ALA A 362 -17.35 7.06 1.11
N PRO A 363 -16.33 7.07 0.21
CA PRO A 363 -15.02 6.49 0.52
C PRO A 363 -14.22 7.27 1.55
N ALA A 364 -14.36 8.60 1.59
CA ALA A 364 -13.68 9.47 2.57
C ALA A 364 -14.27 9.26 3.97
N LEU A 365 -15.60 9.18 4.07
CA LEU A 365 -16.33 8.94 5.32
C LEU A 365 -15.88 7.66 6.05
N VAL A 366 -15.58 6.59 5.32
CA VAL A 366 -15.06 5.35 5.93
C VAL A 366 -13.72 5.59 6.62
N ILE A 367 -12.84 6.37 5.98
CA ILE A 367 -11.54 6.73 6.55
C ILE A 367 -11.75 7.65 7.74
N ASP A 368 -12.61 8.66 7.64
CA ASP A 368 -12.86 9.62 8.73
C ASP A 368 -13.42 8.93 9.98
N VAL A 369 -14.42 8.05 9.80
CA VAL A 369 -14.97 7.25 10.91
C VAL A 369 -13.88 6.37 11.52
N PHE A 370 -13.04 5.74 10.72
CA PHE A 370 -11.92 4.95 11.22
C PHE A 370 -10.94 5.81 12.03
N LEU A 371 -10.57 6.99 11.52
CA LEU A 371 -9.67 7.93 12.21
C LEU A 371 -10.26 8.41 13.55
N LEU A 372 -11.56 8.72 13.58
CA LEU A 372 -12.24 9.15 14.81
C LEU A 372 -12.30 8.03 15.85
N LEU A 373 -12.65 6.81 15.43
CA LEU A 373 -12.70 5.65 16.33
C LEU A 373 -11.31 5.26 16.84
N ALA A 374 -10.31 5.20 15.95
CA ALA A 374 -8.93 4.91 16.32
C ALA A 374 -8.37 5.99 17.25
N GLY A 375 -8.58 7.26 16.92
CA GLY A 375 -8.14 8.41 17.72
C GLY A 375 -8.78 8.43 19.11
N GLY A 376 -10.10 8.24 19.20
CA GLY A 376 -10.83 8.14 20.46
C GLY A 376 -10.36 6.95 21.32
N GLY A 377 -10.13 5.79 20.69
CA GLY A 377 -9.57 4.62 21.36
C GLY A 377 -8.17 4.86 21.94
N LEU A 378 -7.29 5.51 21.18
CA LEU A 378 -5.94 5.87 21.62
C LEU A 378 -5.96 6.92 22.75
N CYS A 379 -6.83 7.93 22.67
CA CYS A 379 -7.03 8.89 23.76
C CYS A 379 -7.52 8.19 25.04
N SER A 380 -8.50 7.28 24.93
CA SER A 380 -8.97 6.48 26.06
C SER A 380 -7.87 5.62 26.67
N LEU A 381 -7.05 4.98 25.82
CA LEU A 381 -5.89 4.19 26.25
C LEU A 381 -4.87 5.06 26.99
N ALA A 382 -4.51 6.22 26.45
CA ALA A 382 -3.59 7.16 27.09
C ALA A 382 -4.11 7.60 28.47
N GLY A 383 -5.40 7.92 28.58
CA GLY A 383 -6.05 8.27 29.85
C GLY A 383 -5.98 7.13 30.88
N LYS A 384 -6.32 5.90 30.48
CA LYS A 384 -6.24 4.71 31.34
C LYS A 384 -4.82 4.41 31.79
N LEU A 385 -3.83 4.55 30.91
CA LEU A 385 -2.42 4.33 31.25
C LEU A 385 -1.86 5.39 32.20
N ARG A 386 -2.27 6.66 32.04
CA ARG A 386 -1.91 7.75 32.97
C ARG A 386 -2.53 7.56 34.35
N ALA A 387 -3.81 7.20 34.41
CA ALA A 387 -4.54 6.99 35.66
C ALA A 387 -4.01 5.81 36.49
N ARG A 388 -3.41 4.82 35.83
CA ARG A 388 -2.99 3.56 36.46
C ARG A 388 -1.58 3.56 37.06
N ALA A 389 -0.75 4.58 36.83
CA ALA A 389 0.63 4.70 37.36
C ALA A 389 1.52 3.43 37.28
N TYR A 390 1.22 2.44 36.43
CA TYR A 390 2.01 1.20 36.36
C TYR A 390 3.24 1.40 35.45
N PRO A 391 4.49 1.19 35.94
CA PRO A 391 5.59 0.85 35.06
C PRO A 391 5.27 -0.47 34.32
N PHE A 392 5.66 -0.55 33.05
CA PHE A 392 5.33 -1.55 32.03
C PHE A 392 5.62 -3.03 32.40
N THR A 393 6.12 -3.34 33.60
CA THR A 393 6.48 -4.68 34.05
C THR A 393 5.29 -5.66 34.13
N THR A 394 4.05 -5.22 33.97
CA THR A 394 2.84 -6.04 34.20
C THR A 394 2.07 -6.46 32.95
N LEU A 395 2.50 -6.09 31.73
CA LEU A 395 1.85 -6.57 30.49
C LEU A 395 2.15 -8.05 30.19
N PHE A 396 3.09 -8.64 30.93
CA PHE A 396 3.31 -10.06 31.01
C PHE A 396 3.33 -10.42 32.51
N PRO A 397 2.25 -10.96 33.08
CA PRO A 397 2.35 -11.59 34.39
C PRO A 397 3.47 -12.61 34.27
N GLN A 398 4.52 -12.49 35.09
CA GLN A 398 5.36 -13.65 35.35
C GLN A 398 4.39 -14.72 35.84
N GLY A 399 4.34 -15.86 35.16
CA GLY A 399 3.61 -17.00 35.72
C GLY A 399 4.17 -17.19 37.12
N SER A 400 3.30 -17.28 38.12
CA SER A 400 3.67 -17.71 39.46
C SER A 400 4.58 -18.92 39.31
N ALA A 401 5.73 -18.88 39.97
CA ALA A 401 6.72 -19.95 40.00
C ALA A 401 6.23 -21.16 40.84
N ASP A 402 4.95 -21.52 40.74
CA ASP A 402 4.29 -22.53 41.57
C ASP A 402 3.73 -23.73 40.78
N ASP A 403 3.99 -23.82 39.47
CA ASP A 403 3.79 -25.10 38.75
C ASP A 403 5.05 -25.97 38.84
N THR A 404 5.52 -26.23 40.06
CA THR A 404 6.17 -27.51 40.38
C THR A 404 5.09 -28.57 40.50
N ILE A 405 4.59 -29.05 39.36
CA ILE A 405 3.86 -30.31 39.33
C ILE A 405 4.89 -31.42 39.10
N SER A 406 5.09 -32.16 40.17
CA SER A 406 5.60 -33.52 40.24
C SER A 406 5.12 -34.44 39.11
N SER A 407 6.00 -35.37 38.74
CA SER A 407 5.83 -36.59 37.91
C SER A 407 5.60 -36.41 36.41
#